data_AF-A0A6P0XI72-F1
#
_entry.id   AF-A0A6P0XI72-F1
#
_cell.length_a   1.000
_cell.length_b   1.000
_cell.length_c   1.000
_cell.angle_alpha   90.00
_cell.angle_beta   90.00
_cell.angle_gamma   90.00
#
_symmetry.space_group_name_H-M   'P 1'
#
loop_
_entity.id
_entity.type
_entity.pdbx_description
1 polymer ?
#
loop_
_entity_poly.entity_id
_entity_poly.type
_entity_poly.pdbx_seq_one_letter_code
_entity_poly.pdbx_strand_id
1 'polypeptide(L)'
;WLDNNGMLLSRDKILEMLTEKGITKDKIIVTYCTGGVRSAWSTSVLTDLGFKVKNYSGSMWEWSASSPDIYPLEISRKEGVGSRGF
;
A
#
# COMPACT_ATOMS: atom_id res chain seq x y z
N TRP A 1 10.46 2.09 -3.04
CA TRP A 1 11.19 1.63 -4.22
C TRP A 1 11.85 2.78 -4.98
N LEU A 2 12.23 3.84 -4.28
CA LEU A 2 12.93 4.97 -4.85
C LEU A 2 14.32 5.03 -4.24
N ASP A 3 15.30 5.48 -4.99
CA ASP A 3 16.62 5.84 -4.48
C ASP A 3 16.62 7.23 -3.83
N ASN A 4 17.79 7.69 -3.38
CA ASN A 4 17.94 9.00 -2.74
C ASN A 4 17.70 10.19 -3.68
N ASN A 5 17.67 9.96 -4.99
CA ASN A 5 17.37 10.96 -6.01
C ASN A 5 15.89 10.96 -6.41
N GLY A 6 15.08 10.08 -5.81
CA GLY A 6 13.66 9.91 -6.17
C GLY A 6 13.45 9.08 -7.44
N MET A 7 14.47 8.38 -7.92
CA MET A 7 14.38 7.53 -9.11
C MET A 7 13.93 6.12 -8.73
N LEU A 8 13.14 5.48 -9.59
CA LEU A 8 12.70 4.11 -9.39
C LEU A 8 13.91 3.17 -9.35
N LEU A 9 13.98 2.31 -8.33
CA LEU A 9 15.00 1.27 -8.23
C LEU A 9 14.93 0.31 -9.43
N SER A 10 16.02 -0.41 -9.68
CA SER A 10 16.05 -1.41 -10.76
C SER A 10 14.99 -2.49 -10.57
N ARG A 11 14.56 -3.07 -11.70
CA ARG A 11 13.57 -4.16 -11.74
C ARG A 11 13.93 -5.29 -10.79
N ASP A 12 15.17 -5.75 -10.84
CA ASP A 12 15.66 -6.87 -10.02
C ASP A 12 15.63 -6.56 -8.53
N LYS A 13 16.00 -5.32 -8.14
CA LYS A 13 15.99 -4.94 -6.73
C LYS A 13 14.56 -4.87 -6.17
N ILE A 14 13.61 -4.41 -6.97
CA ILE A 14 12.19 -4.39 -6.55
C ILE A 14 11.66 -5.83 -6.44
N LEU A 15 12.00 -6.71 -7.39
CA LEU A 15 11.59 -8.13 -7.35
C LEU A 15 12.18 -8.87 -6.14
N GLU A 16 13.44 -8.62 -5.79
CA GLU A 16 14.10 -9.13 -4.58
C GLU A 16 13.31 -8.73 -3.33
N MET A 17 13.05 -7.42 -3.15
CA MET A 17 12.30 -6.89 -2.01
C MET A 17 10.86 -7.44 -1.90
N LEU A 18 10.20 -7.70 -3.05
CA LEU A 18 8.87 -8.30 -3.08
C LEU A 18 8.90 -9.77 -2.67
N THR A 19 9.90 -10.51 -3.17
CA THR A 19 10.07 -11.95 -2.88
C THR A 19 10.38 -12.19 -1.40
N GLU A 20 11.24 -11.36 -0.79
CA GLU A 20 11.51 -11.39 0.66
C GLU A 20 10.25 -11.21 1.51
N LYS A 21 9.24 -10.52 0.99
CA LYS A 21 7.94 -10.30 1.64
C LYS A 21 6.89 -11.34 1.26
N GLY A 22 7.26 -12.36 0.50
CA GLY A 22 6.33 -13.41 0.02
C GLY A 22 5.29 -12.91 -0.99
N ILE A 23 5.57 -11.79 -1.66
CA ILE A 23 4.71 -11.22 -2.70
C ILE A 23 5.10 -11.83 -4.04
N THR A 24 4.22 -12.69 -4.56
CA THR A 24 4.46 -13.53 -5.74
C THR A 24 3.37 -13.31 -6.80
N LYS A 25 3.66 -13.68 -8.05
CA LYS A 25 2.80 -13.38 -9.21
C LYS A 25 1.53 -14.24 -9.32
N ASP A 26 1.44 -15.32 -8.56
CA ASP A 26 0.27 -16.18 -8.47
C ASP A 26 -0.89 -15.54 -7.69
N LYS A 27 -0.61 -14.50 -6.89
CA LYS A 27 -1.61 -13.80 -6.07
C LYS A 27 -2.11 -12.53 -6.74
N ILE A 28 -3.33 -12.12 -6.37
CA ILE A 28 -3.84 -10.78 -6.68
C ILE A 28 -3.37 -9.83 -5.58
N ILE A 29 -2.68 -8.76 -5.96
CA ILE A 29 -2.23 -7.71 -5.06
C ILE A 29 -3.24 -6.58 -5.07
N VAL A 30 -3.65 -6.11 -3.88
CA VAL A 30 -4.47 -4.91 -3.74
C VAL A 30 -3.66 -3.88 -2.96
N THR A 31 -3.33 -2.76 -3.61
CA THR A 31 -2.60 -1.67 -2.95
C THR A 31 -3.57 -0.61 -2.45
N TYR A 32 -3.28 0.00 -1.29
CA TYR A 32 -4.05 1.09 -0.72
C TYR A 32 -3.12 2.10 -0.03
N CYS A 33 -3.61 3.32 0.21
CA CYS A 33 -2.92 4.32 1.02
C CYS A 33 -3.95 5.12 1.83
N THR A 34 -3.82 6.45 1.92
CA THR A 34 -4.83 7.30 2.58
C THR A 34 -6.03 7.55 1.66
N GLY A 35 -5.79 7.94 0.40
CA GLY A 35 -6.84 8.29 -0.58
C GLY A 35 -6.48 7.90 -2.01
N GLY A 36 -5.84 6.74 -2.20
CA GLY A 36 -5.62 6.13 -3.52
C GLY A 36 -4.44 6.63 -4.36
N VAL A 37 -3.90 7.83 -4.13
CA VAL A 37 -2.87 8.42 -5.04
C VAL A 37 -1.52 7.70 -4.97
N ARG A 38 -0.96 7.51 -3.78
CA ARG A 38 0.35 6.83 -3.62
C ARG A 38 0.28 5.35 -4.03
N SER A 39 -0.85 4.71 -3.76
CA SER A 39 -1.08 3.32 -4.15
C SER A 39 -1.30 3.17 -5.65
N ALA A 40 -1.85 4.17 -6.34
CA ALA A 40 -1.91 4.17 -7.80
C ALA A 40 -0.51 4.14 -8.43
N TRP A 41 0.43 4.93 -7.90
CA TRP A 41 1.83 4.88 -8.37
C TRP A 41 2.45 3.49 -8.17
N SER A 42 2.30 2.89 -6.98
CA SER A 42 2.77 1.53 -6.71
C SER A 42 2.08 0.48 -7.60
N THR A 43 0.79 0.66 -7.91
CA THR A 43 0.04 -0.18 -8.85
C THR A 43 0.65 -0.13 -10.24
N SER A 44 1.01 1.05 -10.75
CA SER A 44 1.65 1.20 -12.06
C SER A 44 3.00 0.46 -12.12
N VAL A 45 3.83 0.59 -11.07
CA VAL A 45 5.11 -0.14 -10.98
C VAL A 45 4.88 -1.65 -10.98
N LEU A 46 3.97 -2.15 -10.14
CA LEU A 46 3.67 -3.59 -10.06
C LEU A 46 3.06 -4.14 -11.37
N THR A 47 2.28 -3.33 -12.07
CA THR A 47 1.72 -3.67 -13.38
C THR A 47 2.84 -3.86 -14.40
N ASP A 48 3.81 -2.94 -14.47
CA ASP A 48 5.00 -3.06 -15.33
C ASP A 48 5.86 -4.29 -14.97
N LEU A 49 5.91 -4.64 -13.69
CA LEU A 49 6.59 -5.86 -13.22
C LEU A 49 5.85 -7.16 -13.61
N GLY A 50 4.64 -7.06 -14.14
CA GLY A 50 3.80 -8.18 -14.59
C GLY A 50 3.07 -8.88 -13.44
N PHE A 51 2.75 -8.16 -12.36
CA PHE A 51 1.89 -8.67 -11.29
C PHE A 51 0.41 -8.42 -11.60
N LYS A 52 -0.46 -9.31 -11.10
CA LYS A 52 -1.89 -9.08 -11.08
C LYS A 52 -2.20 -8.13 -9.91
N VAL A 53 -2.36 -6.84 -10.19
CA VAL A 53 -2.53 -5.80 -9.17
C VAL A 53 -3.77 -4.95 -9.41
N LYS A 54 -4.39 -4.48 -8.33
CA LYS A 54 -5.49 -3.51 -8.33
C LYS A 54 -5.22 -2.40 -7.32
N ASN A 55 -5.60 -1.17 -7.67
CA ASN A 55 -5.63 -0.05 -6.73
C ASN A 55 -6.99 0.00 -6.02
N TYR A 56 -7.00 -0.06 -4.70
CA TYR A 56 -8.19 0.25 -3.91
C TYR A 56 -8.27 1.76 -3.72
N SER A 57 -9.04 2.42 -4.60
CA SER A 57 -9.11 3.88 -4.70
C SER A 57 -9.69 4.56 -3.47
N GLY A 58 -10.69 3.95 -2.81
CA GLY A 58 -11.27 4.47 -1.57
C GLY A 58 -10.29 4.44 -0.41
N SER A 59 -9.36 3.48 -0.40
CA SER A 59 -8.21 3.45 0.51
C SER A 59 -8.64 3.56 1.99
N MET A 60 -7.78 4.06 2.87
CA MET A 60 -8.14 4.20 4.28
C MET A 60 -9.30 5.15 4.52
N TRP A 61 -9.49 6.19 3.70
CA TRP A 61 -10.65 7.10 3.86
C TRP A 61 -11.98 6.37 3.75
N GLU A 62 -12.17 5.52 2.73
CA GLU A 62 -13.38 4.72 2.58
C GLU A 62 -13.49 3.67 3.70
N TRP A 63 -12.39 2.97 4.00
CA TRP A 63 -12.39 1.94 5.04
C TRP A 63 -12.77 2.50 6.41
N SER A 64 -12.16 3.61 6.83
CA SER A 64 -12.40 4.21 8.15
C SER A 64 -13.73 4.94 8.28
N ALA A 65 -14.33 5.35 7.16
CA ALA A 65 -15.65 5.97 7.14
C ALA A 65 -16.79 4.93 7.15
N SER A 66 -16.48 3.65 6.96
CA SER A 66 -17.44 2.56 6.91
C SER A 66 -17.75 2.00 8.30
N SER A 67 -18.77 1.14 8.39
CA SER A 67 -19.18 0.54 9.68
C SER A 67 -18.04 -0.24 10.33
N PRO A 68 -17.69 0.03 11.60
CA PRO A 68 -16.60 -0.65 12.29
C PRO A 68 -16.87 -2.14 12.54
N ASP A 69 -18.13 -2.57 12.50
CA ASP A 69 -18.51 -3.98 12.63
C ASP A 69 -18.05 -4.82 11.43
N ILE A 70 -17.97 -4.20 10.25
CA ILE A 70 -17.60 -4.84 8.97
C ILE A 70 -16.17 -4.46 8.58
N TYR A 71 -15.73 -3.26 8.94
CA TYR A 71 -14.43 -2.68 8.60
C TYR A 71 -13.65 -2.30 9.87
N PRO A 72 -13.23 -3.30 10.67
CA PRO A 72 -12.57 -3.04 11.94
C PRO A 72 -11.25 -2.29 11.76
N LEU A 73 -10.92 -1.45 12.73
CA LEU A 73 -9.66 -0.70 12.80
C LEU A 73 -8.85 -1.16 14.02
N GLU A 74 -7.59 -1.51 13.78
CA GLU A 74 -6.64 -1.74 14.87
C GLU A 74 -6.08 -0.41 15.38
N ILE A 75 -6.41 -0.05 16.63
CA ILE A 75 -5.92 1.18 17.25
C ILE A 75 -4.76 0.84 18.19
N SER A 76 -3.53 0.91 17.70
CA SER A 76 -2.36 0.93 18.58
C SER A 76 -2.14 2.35 19.12
N ARG A 77 -2.61 2.65 20.33
CA ARG A 77 -2.18 3.88 21.02
C ARG A 77 -0.69 3.73 21.33
N LYS A 78 0.15 4.57 20.74
CA LYS A 78 1.42 4.92 21.39
C LYS A 78 1.06 5.81 22.57
N GLU A 79 1.39 5.38 23.78
CA GLU A 79 1.25 6.27 24.94
C GLU A 79 2.06 7.56 24.66
N GLY A 80 1.40 8.73 24.76
CA GLY A 80 2.09 10.01 24.90
C GLY A 80 2.02 11.04 23.76
N VAL A 81 1.24 10.88 22.68
CA VAL A 81 1.07 11.98 21.69
C VAL A 81 -0.41 12.25 21.44
N GLY A 82 -0.83 13.44 21.87
CA GLY A 82 -2.20 13.96 21.75
C GLY A 82 -2.74 13.86 20.32
N SER A 83 -4.00 13.47 20.24
CA SER A 83 -4.76 13.26 19.02
C SER A 83 -4.75 14.50 18.13
N ARG A 84 -4.14 14.37 16.94
CA ARG A 84 -4.73 15.00 15.75
C ARG A 84 -5.51 13.91 15.03
N GLY A 85 -6.83 13.96 15.17
CA GLY A 85 -7.73 13.24 14.29
C GLY A 85 -7.57 13.74 12.85
N PHE A 86 -8.02 12.92 11.91
CA PHE A 86 -8.16 13.28 10.51
C PHE A 86 -9.12 14.46 10.34
#